data_AF-A0A8H4QFP4-F1
#
_entry.id   AF-A0A8H4QFP4-F1
#
_cell.length_a   1.000
_cell.length_b   1.000
_cell.length_c   1.000
_cell.angle_alpha   90.00
_cell.angle_beta   90.00
_cell.angle_gamma   90.00
#
_symmetry.space_group_name_H-M   'P 1'
#
loop_
_entity.id
_entity.type
_entity.pdbx_description
1 polymer ?
#
loop_
_entity_poly.entity_id
_entity_poly.type
_entity_poly.pdbx_seq_one_letter_code
_entity_poly.pdbx_strand_id
1 'polypeptide(L)'
;MLETLEKGSVSEAPTEPLSTYTGTYSNEAQDRFMEIFVEADELRMCIQGDCRETYALAYYGPNTFSWIQTWNGNAHRGRFRDPRSEYYLLRFEVSGRQVTGLKWAHDPHLDGQLLVKDEIVSNLFVQ
;
A
#
# COMPACT_ATOMS: atom_id res chain seq x y z
N MET A 1 10.44 -17.21 -5.96
CA MET A 1 10.35 -15.74 -5.94
C MET A 1 9.03 -15.29 -5.30
N LEU A 2 7.87 -15.71 -5.81
CA LEU A 2 6.57 -15.48 -5.14
C LEU A 2 6.41 -16.28 -3.83
N GLU A 3 6.93 -17.51 -3.76
CA GLU A 3 7.02 -18.29 -2.50
C GLU A 3 7.84 -17.58 -1.42
N THR A 4 8.76 -16.69 -1.81
CA THR A 4 9.60 -15.90 -0.90
C THR A 4 8.81 -14.78 -0.24
N LEU A 5 7.78 -14.23 -0.91
CA LEU A 5 6.86 -13.26 -0.33
C LEU A 5 5.85 -13.93 0.62
N GLU A 6 5.36 -15.12 0.28
CA GLU A 6 4.46 -15.91 1.15
C GLU A 6 5.18 -16.43 2.41
N LYS A 7 6.49 -16.68 2.34
CA LYS A 7 7.34 -16.99 3.49
C LYS A 7 7.97 -15.76 4.17
N GLY A 8 7.78 -14.57 3.60
CA GLY A 8 8.54 -13.36 3.91
C GLY A 8 7.95 -12.46 4.98
N SER A 9 7.11 -12.99 5.89
CA SER A 9 6.73 -12.24 7.09
C SER A 9 7.92 -12.23 8.05
N VAL A 10 8.82 -11.25 7.89
CA VAL A 10 9.82 -10.96 8.94
C VAL A 10 9.03 -10.58 10.18
N SER A 11 9.15 -11.35 11.27
CA SER A 11 8.27 -11.30 12.45
C SER A 11 8.44 -10.06 13.34
N GLU A 12 8.97 -8.97 12.80
CA GLU A 12 9.12 -7.72 13.53
C GLU A 12 8.00 -6.79 13.10
N ALA A 13 7.09 -6.43 14.00
CA ALA A 13 6.01 -5.51 13.70
C ALA A 13 6.52 -4.19 13.08
N PRO A 14 5.67 -3.43 12.36
CA PRO A 14 6.03 -2.09 11.91
C PRO A 14 6.59 -1.25 13.05
N THR A 15 7.72 -0.57 12.80
CA THR A 15 8.39 0.25 13.82
C THR A 15 7.54 1.46 14.22
N GLU A 16 6.70 1.95 13.32
CA GLU A 16 5.77 3.04 13.55
C GLU A 16 4.32 2.51 13.71
N PRO A 17 3.45 3.20 14.46
CA PRO A 17 2.03 2.85 14.54
C PRO A 17 1.37 2.78 13.16
N LEU A 18 0.45 1.83 12.96
CA LEU A 18 -0.24 1.65 11.66
C LEU A 18 -0.93 2.93 11.18
N SER A 19 -1.45 3.74 12.10
CA SER A 19 -2.08 5.03 11.79
C SER A 19 -1.16 6.00 11.04
N THR A 20 0.16 5.92 11.24
CA THR A 20 1.15 6.78 10.58
C THR A 20 1.14 6.59 9.05
N TYR A 21 0.81 5.39 8.59
CA TYR A 21 0.77 5.02 7.17
C TYR A 21 -0.59 5.32 6.51
N THR A 22 -1.60 5.74 7.27
CA THR A 22 -2.94 6.05 6.71
C THR A 22 -2.96 7.37 5.97
N GLY A 23 -3.76 7.46 4.91
CA GLY A 23 -3.96 8.67 4.11
C GLY A 23 -4.19 8.36 2.64
N THR A 24 -4.42 9.42 1.87
CA THR A 24 -4.48 9.36 0.41
C THR A 24 -3.08 9.65 -0.14
N TYR A 25 -2.66 8.85 -1.11
CA TYR A 25 -1.37 8.97 -1.77
C TYR A 25 -1.59 9.15 -3.25
N SER A 26 -1.21 10.29 -3.82
CA SER A 26 -1.46 10.62 -5.22
C SER A 26 -0.18 10.96 -5.98
N ASN A 27 -0.17 10.73 -7.29
CA ASN A 27 0.83 11.31 -8.17
C ASN A 27 0.47 12.78 -8.47
N GLU A 28 1.41 13.53 -9.06
CA GLU A 28 1.22 14.94 -9.40
C GLU A 28 0.00 15.21 -10.30
N ALA A 29 -0.33 14.28 -11.20
CA ALA A 29 -1.48 14.40 -12.09
C ALA A 29 -2.83 14.05 -11.40
N GLN A 30 -2.80 13.52 -10.16
CA GLN A 30 -3.96 13.04 -9.39
C GLN A 30 -4.83 11.99 -10.11
N ASP A 31 -4.37 11.48 -11.25
CA ASP A 31 -5.03 10.42 -12.00
C ASP A 31 -4.68 9.03 -11.46
N ARG A 32 -3.77 8.97 -10.48
CA ARG A 32 -3.41 7.76 -9.74
C ARG A 32 -3.32 8.07 -8.26
N PHE A 33 -4.20 7.46 -7.49
CA PHE A 33 -4.11 7.52 -6.06
C PHE A 33 -4.48 6.20 -5.38
N MET A 34 -3.94 6.03 -4.18
CA MET A 34 -4.25 4.95 -3.26
C MET A 34 -4.73 5.54 -1.95
N GLU A 35 -5.76 4.93 -1.37
CA GLU A 35 -6.20 5.24 -0.02
C GLU A 35 -5.75 4.13 0.91
N ILE A 36 -5.02 4.51 1.95
CA ILE A 36 -4.54 3.60 3.00
C ILE A 36 -5.30 3.92 4.29
N PHE A 37 -5.89 2.91 4.91
CA PHE A 37 -6.69 3.07 6.12
C PHE A 37 -6.51 1.89 7.08
N VAL A 38 -6.87 2.08 8.34
CA VAL A 38 -6.92 0.99 9.33
C VAL A 38 -8.36 0.51 9.45
N GLU A 39 -8.55 -0.80 9.33
CA GLU A 39 -9.82 -1.48 9.58
C GLU A 39 -9.54 -2.73 10.42
N ALA A 40 -10.23 -2.88 11.55
CA ALA A 40 -10.07 -4.02 12.46
C ALA A 40 -8.60 -4.30 12.83
N ASP A 41 -7.84 -3.24 13.16
CA ASP A 41 -6.40 -3.28 13.50
C ASP A 41 -5.46 -3.76 12.38
N GLU A 42 -5.96 -3.86 11.14
CA GLU A 42 -5.16 -4.17 9.95
C GLU A 42 -5.06 -2.95 9.04
N LEU A 43 -3.87 -2.77 8.44
CA LEU A 43 -3.70 -1.78 7.39
C LEU A 43 -4.33 -2.33 6.09
N ARG A 44 -5.12 -1.52 5.42
CA ARG A 44 -5.77 -1.87 4.15
C ARG A 44 -5.59 -0.77 3.13
N MET A 45 -5.78 -1.12 1.87
CA MET A 45 -5.80 -0.17 0.77
C MET A 45 -6.99 -0.35 -0.16
N CYS A 46 -7.41 0.74 -0.78
CA CYS A 46 -8.15 0.74 -2.04
C CYS A 46 -7.41 1.56 -3.09
N ILE A 47 -7.62 1.20 -4.36
CA ILE A 47 -6.96 1.81 -5.51
C ILE A 47 -7.99 2.70 -6.21
N GLN A 48 -7.62 3.94 -6.56
CA GLN A 48 -8.47 4.90 -7.28
C GLN A 48 -9.81 5.20 -6.59
N GLY A 49 -9.83 5.18 -5.25
CA GLY A 49 -11.03 5.45 -4.45
C GLY A 49 -12.13 4.40 -4.56
N ASP A 50 -11.91 3.30 -5.29
CA ASP A 50 -12.87 2.19 -5.37
C ASP A 50 -12.70 1.25 -4.18
N CYS A 51 -13.25 1.63 -3.04
CA CYS A 51 -13.16 0.85 -1.81
C CYS A 51 -14.21 -0.27 -1.73
N ARG A 52 -14.90 -0.61 -2.83
CA ARG A 52 -15.60 -1.91 -2.96
C ARG A 52 -14.61 -3.07 -3.03
N GLU A 53 -13.39 -2.79 -3.48
CA GLU A 53 -12.28 -3.74 -3.53
C GLU A 53 -11.15 -3.26 -2.63
N THR A 54 -11.00 -3.92 -1.47
CA THR A 54 -9.94 -3.60 -0.51
C THR A 54 -8.93 -4.72 -0.39
N TYR A 55 -7.69 -4.36 -0.13
CA TYR A 55 -6.57 -5.29 0.01
C TYR A 55 -5.95 -5.12 1.38
N ALA A 56 -5.83 -6.22 2.13
CA ALA A 56 -5.07 -6.21 3.37
C ALA A 56 -3.57 -6.04 3.06
N LEU A 57 -2.90 -5.23 3.88
CA LEU A 57 -1.49 -4.93 3.79
C LEU A 57 -0.74 -5.69 4.89
N ALA A 58 -0.11 -6.79 4.50
CA ALA A 58 0.73 -7.57 5.40
C ALA A 58 2.11 -6.91 5.51
N TYR A 59 2.61 -6.78 6.74
CA TYR A 59 3.96 -6.29 6.97
C TYR A 59 4.99 -7.19 6.28
N TYR A 60 5.92 -6.58 5.56
CA TYR A 60 6.97 -7.28 4.82
C TYR A 60 8.37 -6.90 5.29
N GLY A 61 8.55 -5.67 5.77
CA GLY A 61 9.82 -5.16 6.28
C GLY A 61 9.72 -3.68 6.64
N PRO A 62 10.85 -3.03 6.99
CA PRO A 62 10.85 -1.64 7.41
C PRO A 62 10.13 -0.73 6.40
N ASN A 63 9.06 -0.07 6.85
CA ASN A 63 8.19 0.79 6.04
C ASN A 63 7.69 0.14 4.74
N THR A 64 7.63 -1.19 4.69
CA THR A 64 7.26 -1.93 3.49
C THR A 64 6.14 -2.91 3.82
N PHE A 65 5.07 -2.82 3.05
CA PHE A 65 3.92 -3.69 3.17
C PHE A 65 3.66 -4.40 1.86
N SER A 66 3.13 -5.62 1.94
CA SER A 66 2.70 -6.38 0.79
C SER A 66 1.18 -6.47 0.73
N TRP A 67 0.62 -6.32 -0.45
CA TRP A 67 -0.80 -6.58 -0.71
C TRP A 67 -1.00 -7.90 -1.45
N ILE A 68 0.00 -8.78 -1.37
CA ILE A 68 -0.01 -10.05 -2.07
C ILE A 68 -1.07 -10.96 -1.42
N GLN A 69 -2.04 -11.37 -2.23
CA GLN A 69 -3.01 -12.36 -1.78
C GLN A 69 -2.42 -13.76 -1.96
N THR A 70 -2.85 -14.70 -1.14
CA THR A 70 -2.56 -16.13 -1.34
C THR A 70 -3.03 -16.56 -2.72
N TRP A 71 -2.40 -17.58 -3.29
CA TRP A 71 -2.80 -18.16 -4.57
C TRP A 71 -4.33 -18.41 -4.65
N ASN A 72 -4.90 -19.02 -3.62
CA ASN A 72 -6.33 -19.29 -3.53
C ASN A 72 -7.15 -18.00 -3.51
N GLY A 73 -6.71 -16.96 -2.76
CA GLY A 73 -7.39 -15.67 -2.71
C GLY A 73 -7.43 -14.96 -4.06
N ASN A 74 -6.36 -15.04 -4.85
CA ASN A 74 -6.33 -14.50 -6.22
C ASN A 74 -7.19 -15.33 -7.18
N ALA A 75 -7.09 -16.66 -7.13
CA ALA A 75 -7.87 -17.56 -7.98
C ALA A 75 -9.38 -17.41 -7.76
N HIS A 76 -9.84 -17.28 -6.49
CA HIS A 76 -11.24 -17.03 -6.16
C HIS A 76 -11.78 -15.71 -6.73
N ARG A 77 -10.91 -14.71 -6.93
CA ARG A 77 -11.25 -13.41 -7.53
C ARG A 77 -10.97 -13.36 -9.04
N GLY A 78 -10.61 -14.48 -9.67
CA GLY A 78 -10.29 -14.54 -11.09
C GLY A 78 -9.04 -13.75 -11.49
N ARG A 79 -8.13 -13.48 -10.53
CA ARG A 79 -6.93 -12.68 -10.74
C ARG A 79 -5.74 -13.59 -11.04
N PHE A 80 -5.03 -13.33 -12.13
CA PHE A 80 -3.73 -13.93 -12.39
C PHE A 80 -2.66 -13.20 -11.58
N ARG A 81 -1.77 -13.95 -10.95
CA ARG A 81 -0.64 -13.39 -10.21
C ARG A 81 0.42 -12.95 -11.20
N ASP A 82 0.86 -11.70 -11.11
CA ASP A 82 2.06 -11.27 -11.81
C ASP A 82 3.28 -11.97 -11.21
N PRO A 83 4.20 -12.51 -12.03
CA PRO A 83 5.41 -13.15 -11.52
C PRO A 83 6.36 -12.18 -10.79
N ARG A 84 6.21 -10.86 -10.99
CA ARG A 84 7.04 -9.83 -10.35
C ARG A 84 6.55 -9.53 -8.94
N SER A 85 7.36 -9.93 -7.96
CA SER A 85 7.14 -9.68 -6.54
C SER A 85 6.96 -8.19 -6.23
N GLU A 86 7.65 -7.34 -6.97
CA GLU A 86 7.77 -5.90 -6.74
C GLU A 86 6.43 -5.18 -6.88
N TYR A 87 5.52 -5.72 -7.71
CA TYR A 87 4.21 -5.14 -7.97
C TYR A 87 3.31 -5.22 -6.73
N TYR A 88 3.58 -6.20 -5.87
CA TYR A 88 2.83 -6.45 -4.65
C TYR A 88 3.41 -5.73 -3.44
N LEU A 89 4.46 -4.94 -3.60
CA LEU A 89 5.13 -4.23 -2.52
C LEU A 89 4.83 -2.73 -2.56
N LEU A 90 4.46 -2.21 -1.40
CA LEU A 90 4.26 -0.80 -1.10
C LEU A 90 5.39 -0.34 -0.19
N ARG A 91 6.25 0.57 -0.65
CA ARG A 91 7.38 1.10 0.12
C ARG A 91 7.09 2.53 0.55
N PHE A 92 6.79 2.74 1.82
CA PHE A 92 6.51 4.06 2.36
C PHE A 92 7.80 4.85 2.56
N GLU A 93 7.79 6.10 2.10
CA GLU A 93 8.85 7.06 2.39
C GLU A 93 8.58 7.72 3.74
N VAL A 94 9.58 7.67 4.63
CA VAL A 94 9.51 8.22 5.98
C VAL A 94 10.61 9.25 6.14
N SER A 95 10.23 10.46 6.56
CA SER A 95 11.13 11.54 6.96
C SER A 95 10.95 11.81 8.45
N GLY A 96 11.96 11.48 9.26
CA GLY A 96 11.83 11.49 10.72
C GLY A 96 10.80 10.46 11.20
N ARG A 97 9.65 10.95 11.70
CA ARG A 97 8.50 10.12 12.14
C ARG A 97 7.27 10.28 11.25
N GLN A 98 7.39 10.96 10.11
CA GLN A 98 6.29 11.26 9.22
C GLN A 98 6.42 10.46 7.94
N VAL A 99 5.35 9.75 7.56
CA VAL A 99 5.23 9.16 6.23
C VAL A 99 4.86 10.27 5.25
N THR A 100 5.73 10.50 4.26
CA THR A 100 5.60 11.57 3.25
C THR A 100 5.11 11.06 1.89
N GLY A 101 5.24 9.76 1.65
CA GLY A 101 4.86 9.17 0.37
C GLY A 101 4.92 7.66 0.36
N LEU A 102 4.65 7.11 -0.82
CA LEU A 102 4.55 5.70 -1.10
C LEU A 102 5.11 5.43 -2.50
N LYS A 103 6.08 4.53 -2.62
CA LYS A 103 6.58 4.04 -3.90
C LYS A 103 5.89 2.74 -4.29
N TRP A 104 5.37 2.70 -5.52
CA TRP A 104 4.74 1.51 -6.10
C TRP A 104 5.23 1.24 -7.53
N ALA A 105 5.82 0.06 -7.72
CA ALA A 105 6.32 -0.40 -9.02
C ALA A 105 5.23 -1.19 -9.77
N HIS A 106 4.29 -0.50 -10.39
CA HIS A 106 3.21 -1.10 -11.18
C HIS A 106 3.55 -1.21 -12.68
N ASP A 107 4.66 -0.62 -13.11
CA ASP A 107 5.16 -0.62 -14.49
C ASP A 107 6.56 -1.23 -14.47
N PRO A 108 6.86 -2.22 -15.34
CA PRO A 108 8.15 -2.90 -15.33
C PRO A 108 9.33 -2.04 -15.78
N HIS A 109 9.05 -0.88 -16.36
CA HIS A 109 10.05 0.08 -16.82
C HIS A 109 10.31 1.17 -15.79
N LEU A 110 9.62 1.16 -14.65
CA LEU A 110 9.79 2.11 -13.56
C LEU A 110 10.34 1.39 -12.31
N ASP A 111 11.29 2.04 -11.62
CA ASP A 111 11.79 1.61 -10.30
C ASP A 111 10.81 1.93 -9.15
N GLY A 112 9.52 2.09 -9.49
CA GLY A 112 8.48 2.58 -8.60
C GLY A 112 8.13 4.05 -8.86
N GLN A 113 6.84 4.31 -9.06
CA GLN A 113 6.30 5.67 -9.05
C GLN A 113 6.13 6.12 -7.60
N LEU A 114 6.61 7.32 -7.28
CA LEU A 114 6.32 7.97 -6.00
C LEU A 114 4.91 8.58 -6.04
N LEU A 115 4.09 8.19 -5.08
CA LEU A 115 2.82 8.80 -4.74
C LEU A 115 3.04 9.61 -3.46
N VAL A 116 2.83 10.91 -3.52
CA VAL A 116 2.99 11.81 -2.36
C VAL A 116 1.75 11.68 -1.48
N LYS A 117 1.95 11.66 -0.17
CA LYS A 117 0.84 11.68 0.77
C LYS A 117 0.15 13.03 0.68
N ASP A 118 -1.13 13.04 0.32
CA ASP A 118 -1.92 14.26 0.28
C ASP A 118 -1.92 14.87 1.69
N GLU A 119 -1.66 16.18 1.76
CA GLU A 119 -1.89 16.90 3.00
C GLU A 119 -3.38 16.76 3.34
N ILE A 120 -3.69 16.38 4.57
CA ILE A 120 -5.05 16.50 5.08
C ILE A 120 -5.36 17.99 5.10
N VAL A 121 -5.90 18.52 4.00
CA VAL A 121 -6.67 19.75 4.03
C VAL A 121 -7.88 19.36 4.85
N SER A 122 -7.83 19.68 6.15
CA SER A 122 -8.98 19.61 7.02
C SER A 122 -9.98 20.57 6.42
N ASN A 123 -10.81 20.10 5.49
CA ASN A 123 -11.94 20.85 5.00
C ASN A 123 -12.84 21.06 6.22
N LEU A 124 -12.67 22.23 6.82
CA LEU A 124 -13.67 22.89 7.64
C LEU A 124 -15.00 22.71 6.92
N PHE A 125 -15.89 21.93 7.54
CA PHE A 125 -17.31 22.02 7.25
C PHE A 125 -17.72 23.48 7.42
N VAL A 126 -18.02 24.12 6.30
CA VAL A 126 -18.80 25.35 6.15
C VAL A 126 -19.66 25.03 4.93
N GLN A 127 -20.97 24.80 4.98
CA GLN A 127 -22.06 25.19 5.88
C GLN A 127 -23.09 24.07 5.95
#